data_AF-A0AAV5C399-F1
#
_entry.id   AF-A0AAV5C399-F1
#
_cell.length_a   1.000
_cell.length_b   1.000
_cell.length_c   1.000
_cell.angle_alpha   90.00
_cell.angle_beta   90.00
_cell.angle_gamma   90.00
#
_symmetry.space_group_name_H-M   'P 1'
#
loop_
_entity.id
_entity.type
_entity.pdbx_description
1 polymer ?
#
loop_
_entity_poly.entity_id
_entity_poly.type
_entity_poly.pdbx_seq_one_letter_code
_entity_poly.pdbx_strand_id
1 'polypeptide(L)'
;MWSTNIKNDMASSSTVAMLLDTGNLVLRHDTLNTSNVLWQSFDDFTDTWLPGNKLSRNKKTGVVKRMISWKDRSDPAPGMFSLELDPKGSNQYVLLWNNSVVYWASGNWTGNSFSGVPELSPTNTPNSGYTFQFVDNDVETYFVYTMKSDEQTFIRNVVDMSDAWMLLIESSICKTHSLHNKCRIRSM
;
A
#
# COMPACT_ATOMS: atom_id res chain seq x y z
N MET A 1 -13.22 -18.30 9.94
CA MET A 1 -12.08 -19.19 9.61
C MET A 1 -11.68 -18.89 8.17
N TRP A 2 -10.38 -18.82 7.84
CA TRP A 2 -9.86 -18.39 6.54
C TRP A 2 -8.70 -19.29 6.09
N SER A 3 -8.50 -19.42 4.78
CA SER A 3 -7.36 -20.10 4.14
C SER A 3 -7.00 -19.44 2.80
N THR A 4 -5.77 -19.62 2.33
CA THR A 4 -5.37 -19.23 0.97
C THR A 4 -5.93 -20.20 -0.07
N ASN A 5 -6.19 -19.72 -1.28
CA ASN A 5 -6.72 -20.54 -2.40
C ASN A 5 -5.60 -21.09 -3.30
N ILE A 6 -4.51 -21.56 -2.71
CA ILE A 6 -3.36 -22.08 -3.46
C ILE A 6 -3.62 -23.52 -3.86
N LYS A 7 -3.47 -23.82 -5.14
CA LYS A 7 -3.38 -25.20 -5.63
C LYS A 7 -1.91 -25.58 -5.64
N ASN A 8 -1.52 -26.47 -4.73
CA ASN A 8 -0.16 -26.99 -4.72
C ASN A 8 -0.08 -28.16 -5.70
N ASP A 9 0.44 -27.90 -6.91
CA ASP A 9 0.64 -28.92 -7.93
C ASP A 9 1.88 -29.80 -7.65
N MET A 10 2.70 -29.43 -6.66
CA MET A 10 3.90 -30.16 -6.24
C MET A 10 3.63 -30.90 -4.93
N ALA A 11 3.03 -32.09 -5.03
CA ALA A 11 2.64 -32.92 -3.89
C ALA A 11 3.82 -33.39 -2.99
N SER A 12 5.07 -33.27 -3.46
CA SER A 12 6.26 -33.81 -2.79
C SER A 12 7.16 -32.77 -2.11
N SER A 13 6.90 -31.47 -2.26
CA SER A 13 7.68 -30.41 -1.60
C SER A 13 7.01 -29.95 -0.31
N SER A 14 7.75 -29.98 0.80
CA SER A 14 7.33 -29.33 2.04
C SER A 14 7.11 -27.84 1.77
N THR A 15 6.13 -27.27 2.48
CA THR A 15 5.77 -25.86 2.37
C THR A 15 6.07 -25.19 3.70
N VAL A 16 6.67 -24.02 3.65
CA VAL A 16 7.02 -23.22 4.84
C VAL A 16 6.35 -21.85 4.76
N ALA A 17 5.87 -21.38 5.90
CA ALA A 17 5.43 -20.01 6.09
C ALA A 17 6.59 -19.21 6.72
N MET A 18 6.94 -18.08 6.11
CA MET A 18 8.07 -17.26 6.52
C MET A 18 7.63 -15.80 6.61
N LEU A 19 7.83 -15.18 7.77
CA LEU A 19 7.68 -13.74 7.93
C LEU A 19 9.02 -13.08 7.59
N LEU A 20 9.04 -12.27 6.53
CA LEU A 20 10.22 -11.51 6.12
C LEU A 20 10.39 -10.25 6.98
N ASP A 21 11.61 -9.71 7.03
CA ASP A 21 11.92 -8.45 7.75
C ASP A 21 11.14 -7.24 7.21
N THR A 22 10.63 -7.34 5.97
CA THR A 22 9.73 -6.34 5.37
C THR A 22 8.31 -6.36 5.98
N GLY A 23 8.00 -7.37 6.80
CA GLY A 23 6.65 -7.66 7.30
C GLY A 23 5.81 -8.50 6.34
N ASN A 24 6.35 -8.88 5.17
CA ASN A 24 5.64 -9.75 4.23
C ASN A 24 5.65 -11.20 4.74
N LEU A 25 4.48 -11.74 5.06
CA LEU A 25 4.29 -13.17 5.30
C LEU A 25 4.20 -13.89 3.95
N VAL A 26 5.12 -14.80 3.71
CA VAL A 26 5.26 -15.56 2.45
C VAL A 26 5.06 -17.04 2.71
N LEU A 27 4.23 -17.67 1.88
CA LEU A 27 4.14 -19.12 1.78
C LEU A 27 4.92 -19.56 0.54
N ARG A 28 5.84 -20.51 0.71
CA ARG A 28 6.70 -21.00 -0.38
C ARG A 28 7.09 -22.45 -0.17
N HIS A 29 7.61 -23.07 -1.22
CA HIS A 29 8.26 -24.37 -1.09
C HIS A 29 9.56 -24.28 -0.29
N ASP A 30 9.78 -25.26 0.56
CA ASP A 30 11.00 -25.45 1.35
C ASP A 30 12.08 -26.07 0.46
N THR A 31 12.64 -25.24 -0.41
CA THR A 31 13.72 -25.61 -1.33
C THR A 31 14.81 -24.56 -1.28
N LEU A 32 16.01 -24.92 -1.75
CA LEU A 32 17.11 -23.96 -1.91
C LEU A 32 16.75 -22.79 -2.84
N ASN A 33 15.75 -22.96 -3.72
CA ASN A 33 15.25 -21.89 -4.56
C ASN A 33 14.16 -21.09 -3.86
N THR A 34 14.56 -19.96 -3.30
CA THR A 34 13.70 -19.04 -2.54
C THR A 34 12.71 -18.25 -3.40
N SER A 35 12.81 -18.32 -4.73
CA SER A 35 11.96 -17.57 -5.67
C SER A 35 10.56 -18.17 -5.91
N ASN A 36 10.32 -19.39 -5.46
CA ASN A 36 9.04 -20.08 -5.65
C ASN A 36 8.00 -19.69 -4.57
N VAL A 37 7.55 -18.44 -4.63
CA VAL A 37 6.47 -17.93 -3.77
C VAL A 37 5.12 -18.46 -4.25
N LEU A 38 4.40 -19.14 -3.36
CA LEU A 38 3.06 -19.65 -3.61
C LEU A 38 1.98 -18.62 -3.26
N TRP A 39 2.22 -17.84 -2.21
CA TRP A 39 1.36 -16.76 -1.76
C TRP A 39 2.16 -15.79 -0.90
N GLN A 40 1.73 -14.53 -0.88
CA GLN A 40 2.32 -13.52 -0.01
C GLN A 40 1.25 -12.53 0.47
N SER A 41 1.37 -12.10 1.72
CA SER A 41 0.45 -11.14 2.33
C SER A 41 0.43 -9.78 1.62
N PHE A 42 1.53 -9.39 0.95
CA PHE A 42 1.58 -8.13 0.20
C PHE A 42 0.70 -8.12 -1.05
N ASP A 43 0.14 -9.28 -1.45
CA ASP A 43 -0.88 -9.34 -2.50
C ASP A 43 -2.30 -9.13 -1.96
N ASP A 44 -2.53 -9.30 -0.66
CA ASP A 44 -3.82 -9.21 0.02
C ASP A 44 -3.84 -8.08 1.06
N PHE A 45 -4.15 -6.87 0.60
CA PHE A 45 -4.20 -5.67 1.44
C PHE A 45 -5.35 -5.67 2.46
N THR A 46 -5.09 -5.11 3.64
CA THR A 46 -6.12 -4.68 4.61
C THR A 46 -6.23 -3.15 4.59
N ASP A 47 -6.28 -2.51 5.75
CA ASP A 47 -6.24 -1.07 5.98
C ASP A 47 -4.83 -0.47 5.89
N THR A 48 -3.78 -1.28 5.98
CA THR A 48 -2.39 -0.83 6.12
C THR A 48 -1.53 -1.16 4.90
N TRP A 49 -0.71 -0.20 4.51
CA TRP A 49 0.28 -0.30 3.44
C TRP A 49 1.69 -0.06 4.00
N LEU A 50 2.56 -1.05 3.81
CA LEU A 50 3.92 -1.13 4.33
C LEU A 50 4.99 -0.84 3.26
N PRO A 51 6.24 -0.51 3.66
CA PRO A 51 7.31 -0.25 2.72
C PRO A 51 7.61 -1.47 1.85
N GLY A 52 7.90 -1.25 0.57
CA GLY A 52 8.17 -2.30 -0.42
C GLY A 52 6.92 -3.01 -0.95
N ASN A 53 5.76 -2.83 -0.33
CA ASN A 53 4.49 -3.29 -0.89
C ASN A 53 4.05 -2.34 -2.01
N LYS A 54 3.46 -2.89 -3.08
CA LYS A 54 2.98 -2.12 -4.24
C LYS A 54 1.47 -2.02 -4.19
N LEU A 55 0.93 -0.82 -4.04
CA LEU A 55 -0.48 -0.57 -4.33
C LEU A 55 -0.58 -0.45 -5.85
N SER A 56 -1.20 -1.43 -6.51
CA SER A 56 -1.02 -1.64 -7.95
C SER A 56 -2.30 -1.99 -8.70
N ARG A 57 -2.23 -1.81 -10.02
CA ARG A 57 -3.10 -2.43 -11.00
C ARG A 57 -2.27 -3.31 -11.91
N ASN A 58 -2.67 -4.57 -12.05
CA ASN A 58 -2.18 -5.42 -13.12
C ASN A 58 -2.90 -5.06 -14.42
N LYS A 59 -2.18 -4.63 -15.45
CA LYS A 59 -2.78 -4.23 -16.74
C LYS A 59 -3.24 -5.40 -17.59
N LYS A 60 -2.68 -6.60 -17.37
CA LYS A 60 -3.05 -7.81 -18.11
C LYS A 60 -4.35 -8.40 -17.61
N THR A 61 -4.53 -8.45 -16.28
CA THR A 61 -5.72 -9.04 -15.65
C THR A 61 -6.78 -8.00 -15.27
N GLY A 62 -6.42 -6.72 -15.23
CA GLY A 62 -7.27 -5.63 -14.73
C GLY A 62 -7.42 -5.59 -13.21
N VAL A 63 -6.81 -6.54 -12.47
CA VAL A 63 -6.93 -6.62 -11.01
C VAL A 63 -6.26 -5.41 -10.36
N VAL A 64 -7.01 -4.72 -9.49
CA VAL A 64 -6.54 -3.57 -8.71
C VAL A 64 -6.43 -3.98 -7.25
N LYS A 65 -5.26 -3.74 -6.66
CA LYS A 65 -5.06 -3.87 -5.22
C LYS A 65 -5.65 -2.66 -4.53
N ARG A 66 -6.41 -2.92 -3.47
CA ARG A 66 -7.20 -1.92 -2.73
C ARG A 66 -6.93 -2.07 -1.24
N MET A 67 -6.69 -0.95 -0.58
CA MET A 67 -6.71 -0.89 0.88
C MET A 67 -8.13 -0.63 1.35
N ILE A 68 -8.58 -1.31 2.40
CA ILE A 68 -9.92 -1.14 2.96
C ILE A 68 -9.79 -0.82 4.44
N SER A 69 -10.40 0.29 4.85
CA SER A 69 -10.48 0.69 6.27
C SER A 69 -11.06 -0.43 7.13
N TRP A 70 -10.70 -0.42 8.41
CA TRP A 70 -11.50 -1.14 9.40
C TRP A 70 -12.86 -0.48 9.56
N LYS A 71 -13.83 -1.26 10.00
CA LYS A 71 -15.17 -0.78 10.28
C LYS A 71 -15.18 0.18 11.46
N ASP A 72 -14.37 -0.08 12.47
CA ASP A 72 -14.06 0.89 13.53
C ASP A 72 -12.76 0.47 14.24
N ARG A 73 -12.32 1.25 15.24
CA ARG A 73 -11.08 0.99 15.97
C ARG A 73 -11.04 -0.36 16.71
N SER A 74 -12.19 -0.97 16.96
CA SER A 74 -12.33 -2.24 17.66
C SER A 74 -12.73 -3.41 16.76
N ASP A 75 -13.28 -3.14 15.58
CA ASP A 75 -13.75 -4.14 14.62
C ASP A 75 -12.93 -4.08 13.31
N PRO A 76 -12.00 -5.03 13.07
CA PRO A 76 -11.17 -5.09 11.87
C PRO A 76 -11.92 -5.59 10.64
N ALA A 77 -13.24 -5.81 10.72
CA ALA A 77 -14.05 -6.09 9.54
C ALA A 77 -13.94 -4.95 8.50
N PRO A 78 -14.14 -5.25 7.21
CA PRO A 78 -14.11 -4.23 6.16
C PRO A 78 -15.07 -3.06 6.44
N GLY A 79 -14.52 -1.85 6.46
CA GLY A 79 -15.23 -0.60 6.63
C GLY A 79 -15.73 0.00 5.31
N MET A 80 -16.10 1.28 5.35
CA MET A 80 -16.72 1.97 4.21
C MET A 80 -15.73 2.69 3.30
N PHE A 81 -14.51 2.94 3.76
CA PHE A 81 -13.51 3.62 2.97
C PHE A 81 -12.53 2.65 2.34
N SER A 82 -12.18 2.90 1.07
CA SER A 82 -11.15 2.16 0.38
C SER A 82 -10.29 3.03 -0.52
N LEU A 83 -8.98 2.78 -0.54
CA LEU A 83 -8.03 3.47 -1.39
C LEU A 83 -7.53 2.54 -2.49
N GLU A 84 -7.61 2.98 -3.74
CA GLU A 84 -7.15 2.21 -4.90
C GLU A 84 -6.74 3.11 -6.08
N LEU A 85 -6.04 2.54 -7.05
CA LEU A 85 -5.78 3.22 -8.32
C LEU A 85 -7.10 3.35 -9.10
N ASP A 86 -7.36 4.51 -9.71
CA ASP A 86 -8.65 4.86 -10.35
C ASP A 86 -9.07 3.82 -11.39
N PRO A 87 -10.09 2.99 -11.11
CA PRO A 87 -10.47 1.87 -11.96
C PRO A 87 -10.89 2.29 -13.38
N LYS A 88 -11.15 3.59 -13.62
CA LYS A 88 -11.43 4.16 -14.93
C LYS A 88 -10.20 4.32 -15.83
N GLY A 89 -9.00 4.03 -15.34
CA GLY A 89 -7.77 4.05 -16.14
C GLY A 89 -6.87 5.26 -15.94
N SER A 90 -7.29 6.26 -15.16
CA SER A 90 -6.45 7.43 -14.87
C SER A 90 -5.31 7.07 -13.91
N ASN A 91 -4.16 7.72 -14.08
CA ASN A 91 -3.00 7.55 -13.20
C ASN A 91 -3.15 8.38 -11.91
N GLN A 92 -4.21 8.11 -11.15
CA GLN A 92 -4.51 8.72 -9.85
C GLN A 92 -4.99 7.66 -8.87
N TYR A 93 -4.80 7.91 -7.58
CA TYR A 93 -5.45 7.14 -6.52
C TYR A 93 -6.74 7.81 -6.10
N VAL A 94 -7.78 7.01 -5.89
CA VAL A 94 -9.08 7.46 -5.42
C VAL A 94 -9.39 6.81 -4.08
N LEU A 95 -9.86 7.64 -3.16
CA LEU A 95 -10.50 7.19 -1.94
C LEU A 95 -11.99 7.11 -2.22
N LEU A 96 -12.53 5.90 -2.16
CA LEU A 96 -13.94 5.61 -2.35
C LEU A 96 -14.64 5.48 -1.01
N TRP A 97 -15.81 6.10 -0.89
CA TRP A 97 -16.80 5.79 0.12
C TRP A 97 -17.81 4.79 -0.44
N ASN A 98 -18.07 3.74 0.34
CA ASN A 98 -18.98 2.66 0.00
C ASN A 98 -18.71 2.08 -1.41
N ASN A 99 -17.42 1.91 -1.75
CA ASN A 99 -16.91 1.35 -3.00
C ASN A 99 -17.38 2.02 -4.31
N SER A 100 -18.05 3.17 -4.25
CA SER A 100 -18.76 3.73 -5.41
C SER A 100 -18.66 5.24 -5.52
N VAL A 101 -18.65 5.95 -4.39
CA VAL A 101 -18.58 7.41 -4.37
C VAL A 101 -17.13 7.84 -4.20
N VAL A 102 -16.60 8.61 -5.14
CA VAL A 102 -15.27 9.21 -4.99
C VAL A 102 -15.35 10.29 -3.92
N TYR A 103 -14.70 10.02 -2.78
CA TYR A 103 -14.62 10.93 -1.65
C TYR A 103 -13.43 11.88 -1.77
N TRP A 104 -12.32 11.37 -2.29
CA TRP A 104 -11.10 12.13 -2.54
C TRP A 104 -10.30 11.51 -3.69
N ALA A 105 -9.50 12.30 -4.38
CA ALA A 105 -8.57 11.83 -5.39
C ALA A 105 -7.20 12.50 -5.22
N SER A 106 -6.13 11.75 -5.48
CA SER A 106 -4.77 12.28 -5.48
C SER A 106 -4.52 13.26 -6.62
N GLY A 107 -5.39 13.26 -7.63
CA GLY A 107 -5.13 13.84 -8.94
C GLY A 107 -4.11 13.03 -9.73
N ASN A 108 -4.02 13.26 -11.04
CA ASN A 108 -3.15 12.48 -11.92
C ASN A 108 -1.67 12.68 -11.60
N TRP A 109 -0.89 11.63 -11.85
CA TRP A 109 0.57 11.64 -11.84
C TRP A 109 1.10 12.59 -12.90
N THR A 110 1.99 13.49 -12.49
CA THR A 110 2.55 14.57 -13.33
C THR A 110 3.93 14.23 -13.89
N GLY A 111 4.45 13.03 -13.60
CA GLY A 111 5.84 12.65 -13.87
C GLY A 111 6.73 12.74 -12.62
N ASN A 112 6.40 13.64 -11.68
CA ASN A 112 7.16 13.80 -10.43
C ASN A 112 6.32 13.60 -9.16
N SER A 113 5.03 13.92 -9.19
CA SER A 113 4.12 13.72 -8.06
C SER A 113 2.69 13.56 -8.54
N PHE A 114 1.78 13.17 -7.65
CA PHE A 114 0.36 13.38 -7.88
C PHE A 114 0.04 14.87 -7.71
N SER A 115 -0.81 15.41 -8.58
CA SER A 115 -1.14 16.85 -8.61
C SER A 115 -1.77 17.37 -7.32
N GLY A 116 -2.56 16.54 -6.62
CA GLY A 116 -3.17 16.84 -5.33
C GLY A 116 -2.35 16.37 -4.12
N VAL A 117 -1.19 15.75 -4.33
CA VAL A 117 -0.28 15.28 -3.26
C VAL A 117 1.19 15.51 -3.64
N PRO A 118 1.62 16.77 -3.80
CA PRO A 118 3.00 17.09 -4.18
C PRO A 118 4.04 16.63 -3.14
N GLU A 119 3.65 16.42 -1.89
CA GLU A 119 4.52 15.97 -0.80
C GLU A 119 5.08 14.56 -1.02
N LEU A 120 4.40 13.72 -1.81
CA LEU A 120 4.84 12.36 -2.16
C LEU A 120 5.77 12.31 -3.38
N SER A 121 6.38 13.44 -3.73
CA SER A 121 7.36 13.50 -4.80
C SER A 121 8.69 12.83 -4.42
N PRO A 122 9.32 12.04 -5.31
CA PRO A 122 10.66 11.52 -5.11
C PRO A 122 11.71 12.63 -4.91
N THR A 123 11.54 13.79 -5.55
CA THR A 123 12.49 14.92 -5.46
C THR A 123 12.33 15.74 -4.18
N ASN A 124 11.19 15.63 -3.48
CA ASN A 124 10.96 16.35 -2.23
C ASN A 124 11.58 15.65 -1.01
N THR A 125 12.16 14.46 -1.20
CA THR A 125 12.63 13.61 -0.11
C THR A 125 14.12 13.20 -0.21
N PRO A 126 15.05 14.06 -0.69
CA PRO A 126 16.43 13.66 -1.00
C PRO A 126 17.21 13.18 0.23
N ASN A 127 17.03 13.86 1.37
CA ASN A 127 17.68 13.54 2.65
C ASN A 127 16.77 12.76 3.60
N SER A 128 15.66 12.22 3.09
CA SER A 128 14.75 11.44 3.91
C SER A 128 15.17 9.97 3.95
N GLY A 129 14.77 9.25 5.00
CA GLY A 129 15.04 7.83 5.18
C GLY A 129 14.25 6.89 4.27
N TYR A 130 13.52 7.41 3.28
CA TYR A 130 12.66 6.64 2.39
C TYR A 130 12.61 7.31 1.00
N THR A 131 12.04 6.60 0.03
CA THR A 131 11.85 7.08 -1.33
C THR A 131 10.48 6.68 -1.85
N PHE A 132 9.93 7.49 -2.74
CA PHE A 132 8.69 7.20 -3.45
C PHE A 132 8.98 6.86 -4.90
N GLN A 133 8.15 6.01 -5.48
CA GLN A 133 8.20 5.72 -6.91
C GLN A 133 6.80 5.41 -7.43
N PHE A 134 6.46 6.03 -8.55
CA PHE A 134 5.34 5.63 -9.39
C PHE A 134 5.88 4.98 -10.65
N VAL A 135 5.33 3.83 -11.01
CA VAL A 135 5.71 3.10 -12.22
C VAL A 135 4.45 2.81 -13.01
N ASP A 136 4.51 3.07 -14.31
CA ASP A 136 3.45 2.76 -15.25
C ASP A 136 4.08 2.11 -16.49
N ASN A 137 4.02 0.78 -16.57
CA ASN A 137 4.61 -0.01 -17.67
C ASN A 137 3.56 -0.92 -18.32
N ASP A 138 3.96 -1.78 -19.26
CA ASP A 138 3.03 -2.65 -20.01
C ASP A 138 2.41 -3.79 -19.17
N VAL A 139 2.94 -4.03 -17.97
CA VAL A 139 2.52 -5.13 -17.08
C VAL A 139 1.68 -4.62 -15.91
N GLU A 140 2.13 -3.56 -15.24
CA GLU A 140 1.50 -3.02 -14.06
C GLU A 140 1.68 -1.51 -13.92
N THR A 141 0.71 -0.88 -13.26
CA THR A 141 0.80 0.49 -12.75
C THR A 141 0.80 0.43 -11.24
N TYR A 142 1.76 1.06 -10.56
CA TYR A 142 1.81 1.01 -9.11
C TYR A 142 2.51 2.22 -8.49
N PHE A 143 2.19 2.44 -7.22
CA PHE A 143 2.93 3.32 -6.34
C PHE A 143 3.59 2.47 -5.24
N VAL A 144 4.85 2.74 -4.97
CA VAL A 144 5.67 2.05 -3.96
C VAL A 144 6.45 3.10 -3.17
N TYR A 145 6.66 2.82 -1.89
CA TYR A 145 7.63 3.53 -1.09
C TYR A 145 8.59 2.53 -0.44
N THR A 146 9.86 2.87 -0.34
CA THR A 146 10.91 2.00 0.20
C THR A 146 11.69 2.72 1.27
N MET A 147 12.11 2.00 2.32
CA MET A 147 13.04 2.51 3.33
C MET A 147 14.48 2.44 2.82
N LYS A 148 15.31 3.40 3.20
CA LYS A 148 16.76 3.34 3.07
C LYS A 148 17.32 2.45 4.19
N SER A 149 18.34 1.67 3.88
CA SER A 149 18.80 0.51 4.67
C SER A 149 19.38 0.83 6.05
N ASP A 150 19.68 2.10 6.33
CA ASP A 150 20.36 2.60 7.53
C ASP A 150 19.40 3.21 8.57
N GLU A 151 18.08 3.19 8.31
CA GLU A 151 17.09 3.89 9.11
C GLU A 151 16.34 2.97 10.06
N GLN A 152 16.40 3.23 11.38
CA GLN A 152 15.64 2.50 12.42
C GLN A 152 14.16 2.93 12.49
N THR A 153 13.65 3.50 11.41
CA THR A 153 12.43 4.27 11.41
C THR A 153 11.31 3.48 10.74
N PHE A 154 10.25 3.18 11.50
CA PHE A 154 9.07 2.50 10.96
C PHE A 154 8.05 3.49 10.39
N ILE A 155 7.61 3.27 9.15
CA ILE A 155 6.59 4.07 8.46
C ILE A 155 5.54 3.14 7.88
N ARG A 156 4.27 3.43 8.18
CA ARG A 156 3.12 2.77 7.57
C ARG A 156 2.07 3.79 7.12
N ASN A 157 1.33 3.43 6.08
CA ASN A 157 0.20 4.21 5.61
C ASN A 157 -1.08 3.46 5.95
N VAL A 158 -2.04 4.11 6.59
CA VAL A 158 -3.29 3.48 7.05
C VAL A 158 -4.49 4.26 6.54
N VAL A 159 -5.46 3.55 5.96
CA VAL A 159 -6.80 4.07 5.67
C VAL A 159 -7.67 3.81 6.89
N ASP A 160 -7.98 4.86 7.66
CA ASP A 160 -8.74 4.76 8.92
C ASP A 160 -10.11 5.45 8.81
N MET A 161 -11.09 4.97 9.57
CA MET A 161 -12.36 5.64 9.81
C MET A 161 -12.31 6.33 11.18
N SER A 162 -11.81 7.57 11.21
CA SER A 162 -11.93 8.42 12.41
C SER A 162 -12.73 9.67 12.11
N ASP A 163 -13.48 10.13 13.11
CA ASP A 163 -14.18 11.41 13.09
C ASP A 163 -13.22 12.50 12.58
N ALA A 164 -13.51 13.00 11.37
CA ALA A 164 -12.75 13.98 10.58
C ALA A 164 -11.50 13.47 9.82
N TRP A 165 -11.69 13.19 8.52
CA TRP A 165 -10.76 13.58 7.44
C TRP A 165 -9.29 13.13 7.56
N MET A 166 -9.03 11.90 8.01
CA MET A 166 -7.66 11.50 8.32
C MET A 166 -7.24 10.22 7.60
N LEU A 167 -6.56 10.39 6.46
CA LEU A 167 -5.56 9.41 6.05
C LEU A 167 -4.41 9.51 7.06
N LEU A 168 -4.26 8.51 7.94
CA LEU A 168 -3.07 8.37 8.77
C LEU A 168 -1.99 7.71 7.93
N ILE A 169 -1.27 8.51 7.14
CA ILE A 169 0.10 8.16 6.81
C ILE A 169 0.89 8.37 8.11
N GLU A 170 0.96 7.34 8.96
CA GLU A 170 1.86 7.35 10.11
C GLU A 170 3.27 7.17 9.58
N SER A 171 3.80 8.30 9.11
CA SER A 171 5.14 8.39 8.63
C SER A 171 5.88 9.36 9.54
N SER A 172 6.93 8.85 10.17
CA SER A 172 7.98 9.61 10.84
C SER A 172 8.58 10.76 10.00
N ILE A 173 8.28 10.77 8.70
CA ILE A 173 8.51 11.81 7.70
C ILE A 173 8.00 13.18 8.15
N CYS A 174 6.87 13.22 8.85
CA CYS A 174 6.24 14.47 9.27
C CYS A 174 6.94 15.12 10.50
N LYS A 175 8.06 14.56 10.99
CA LYS A 175 8.72 14.99 12.24
C LYS A 175 9.68 16.17 12.15
N THR A 176 9.90 16.82 10.99
CA THR A 176 10.96 17.85 10.93
C THR A 176 10.56 19.24 11.43
N HIS A 177 9.29 19.59 11.68
CA HIS A 177 8.98 20.82 12.43
C HIS A 177 7.65 20.73 13.22
N SER A 178 7.76 20.89 14.54
CA SER A 178 6.69 21.10 15.54
C SER A 178 6.00 19.84 16.09
N LEU A 179 5.95 19.81 17.43
CA LEU A 179 5.61 18.70 18.33
C LEU A 179 4.19 18.12 18.21
N HIS A 180 3.36 18.49 17.22
CA HIS A 180 1.94 18.09 17.17
C HIS A 180 1.36 17.95 15.75
N ASN A 181 2.13 17.49 14.75
CA ASN A 181 1.62 17.47 13.37
C ASN A 181 1.56 16.08 12.75
N LYS A 182 0.33 15.55 12.66
CA LYS A 182 -0.07 14.51 11.70
C LYS A 182 0.02 15.10 10.29
N CYS A 183 0.54 14.35 9.32
CA CYS A 183 0.47 14.71 7.91
C CYS A 183 -1.01 14.74 7.50
N ARG A 184 -1.57 15.95 7.42
CA ARG A 184 -2.99 16.19 7.18
C ARG A 184 -3.17 16.49 5.70
N ILE A 185 -3.55 15.49 4.90
CA ILE A 185 -4.10 15.77 3.57
C ILE A 185 -5.45 16.44 3.82
N ARG A 186 -5.46 17.78 3.79
CA ARG A 186 -6.71 18.53 3.88
C ARG A 186 -7.47 18.31 2.58
N SER A 187 -8.66 17.73 2.67
CA SER A 187 -9.67 17.86 1.63
C SER A 187 -10.03 19.34 1.46
N MET A 188 -10.45 19.71 0.25
CA MET A 188 -11.27 20.91 0.05
C MET A 188 -12.63 20.74 0.75
#